data_AF-A0A2S9CQ37-F1
#
_entry.id   AF-A0A2S9CQ37-F1
#
_cell.length_a   1.000
_cell.length_b   1.000
_cell.length_c   1.000
_cell.angle_alpha   90.00
_cell.angle_beta   90.00
_cell.angle_gamma   90.00
#
_symmetry.space_group_name_H-M   'P 1'
#
loop_
_entity.id
_entity.type
_entity.pdbx_description
1 polymer ?
#
loop_
_entity_poly.entity_id
_entity_poly.type
_entity_poly.pdbx_seq_one_letter_code
_entity_poly.pdbx_strand_id
1 'polypeptide(L)'
;MKKYILLLIFNLCLFSCYPQRSFSDIVYFLPSSVNEILIKEIQKSGNNNDIYMVLDKENTDTYILYLSNNNSPKNFWKEHTNRAVFLQEKLIPLYFYSDEYFSFAEKGEDILKKLGTEKGIKKVTYLRENVFNIKFKLNGEIVDE
;
A
#
# COMPACT_ATOMS: atom_id res chain seq x y z
N MET A 1 36.51 21.30 -29.45
CA MET A 1 35.49 21.71 -28.46
C MET A 1 34.13 21.05 -28.66
N LYS A 2 33.60 20.95 -29.89
CA LYS A 2 32.30 20.27 -30.17
C LYS A 2 32.23 18.79 -29.70
N LYS A 3 33.32 18.02 -29.80
CA LYS A 3 33.36 16.61 -29.34
C LYS A 3 33.22 16.43 -27.83
N TYR A 4 33.77 17.35 -27.02
CA TYR A 4 33.70 17.29 -25.57
C TYR A 4 32.33 17.68 -25.03
N ILE A 5 31.65 18.62 -25.70
CA ILE A 5 30.26 19.01 -25.38
C ILE A 5 29.30 17.84 -25.62
N LEU A 6 29.50 17.09 -26.72
CA LEU A 6 28.68 15.91 -27.02
C LEU A 6 28.81 14.81 -25.94
N LEU A 7 30.03 14.61 -25.42
CA LEU A 7 30.34 13.63 -24.38
C LEU A 7 29.76 14.01 -23.01
N LEU A 8 29.62 15.31 -22.75
CA LEU A 8 29.02 15.85 -21.52
C LEU A 8 27.50 15.71 -21.52
N ILE A 9 26.86 15.94 -22.69
CA ILE A 9 25.42 15.76 -22.88
C ILE A 9 25.03 14.28 -22.75
N PHE A 10 25.86 13.37 -23.28
CA PHE A 10 25.59 11.93 -23.20
C PHE A 10 25.65 11.38 -21.76
N ASN A 11 26.51 11.95 -20.91
CA ASN A 11 26.57 11.57 -19.49
C ASN A 11 25.35 12.05 -18.70
N LEU A 12 24.80 13.24 -18.99
CA LEU A 12 23.62 13.77 -18.29
C LEU A 12 22.34 12.97 -18.54
N CYS A 13 22.22 12.32 -19.71
CA CYS A 13 21.09 11.44 -20.04
C CYS A 13 21.11 10.10 -19.30
N LEU A 14 22.26 9.66 -18.77
CA LEU A 14 22.36 8.37 -18.05
C LEU A 14 21.99 8.50 -16.56
N PHE A 15 22.02 9.71 -16.00
CA PHE A 15 21.69 9.94 -14.58
C PHE A 15 20.23 10.33 -14.32
N SER A 16 19.40 10.44 -15.37
CA SER A 16 17.99 10.85 -15.25
C SER A 16 17.00 9.68 -15.27
N CYS A 17 17.46 8.43 -15.40
CA CYS A 17 16.60 7.26 -15.27
C CYS A 17 16.45 6.87 -13.80
N TYR A 18 15.75 7.70 -13.04
CA TYR A 18 15.15 7.23 -11.79
C TYR A 18 13.96 6.35 -12.19
N PRO A 19 13.89 5.08 -11.77
CA PRO A 19 12.66 4.33 -11.90
C PRO A 19 11.59 5.10 -11.12
N GLN A 20 10.67 5.71 -11.86
CA GLN A 20 9.46 6.27 -11.30
C GLN A 20 8.81 5.11 -10.53
N ARG A 21 8.71 5.26 -9.19
CA ARG A 21 8.10 4.23 -8.33
C ARG A 21 6.81 3.78 -8.99
N SER A 22 6.68 2.47 -9.18
CA SER A 22 5.65 1.88 -10.03
C SER A 22 4.27 2.38 -9.64
N PHE A 23 3.49 2.77 -10.64
CA PHE A 23 2.04 2.79 -10.51
C PHE A 23 1.58 1.41 -10.01
N SER A 24 0.51 1.36 -9.21
CA SER A 24 -0.08 0.09 -8.81
C SER A 24 -0.57 -0.66 -10.05
N ASP A 25 -0.14 -1.91 -10.21
CA ASP A 25 -0.57 -2.79 -11.32
C ASP A 25 -2.05 -3.14 -11.21
N ILE A 26 -2.59 -3.18 -9.99
CA ILE A 26 -3.97 -3.59 -9.71
C ILE A 26 -4.70 -2.46 -9.00
N VAL A 27 -5.71 -1.91 -9.67
CA VAL A 27 -6.53 -0.80 -9.15
C VAL A 27 -7.90 -1.30 -8.75
N TYR A 28 -8.29 -0.98 -7.51
CA TYR A 28 -9.56 -1.34 -6.90
C TYR A 28 -10.49 -0.12 -6.89
N PHE A 29 -11.77 -0.39 -7.13
CA PHE A 29 -12.85 0.57 -7.01
C PHE A 29 -13.80 0.09 -5.93
N LEU A 30 -14.03 0.94 -4.93
CA LEU A 30 -14.94 0.63 -3.84
C LEU A 30 -16.35 1.12 -4.16
N PRO A 31 -17.39 0.53 -3.54
CA PRO A 31 -18.76 1.02 -3.64
C PRO A 31 -18.87 2.50 -3.25
N SER A 32 -19.83 3.22 -3.83
CA SER A 32 -20.00 4.67 -3.61
C SER A 32 -20.19 5.02 -2.14
N SER A 33 -20.99 4.24 -1.41
CA SER A 33 -21.21 4.38 0.04
C SER A 33 -19.91 4.34 0.84
N VAL A 34 -19.01 3.40 0.51
CA VAL A 34 -17.71 3.26 1.16
C VAL A 34 -16.80 4.45 0.81
N ASN A 35 -16.80 4.89 -0.45
CA ASN A 35 -16.02 6.06 -0.88
C ASN A 35 -16.44 7.33 -0.13
N GLU A 36 -17.75 7.56 0.05
CA GLU A 36 -18.26 8.73 0.76
C GLU A 36 -17.78 8.79 2.22
N ILE A 37 -17.78 7.65 2.91
CA ILE A 37 -17.30 7.55 4.30
C ILE A 37 -15.78 7.80 4.36
N LEU A 38 -15.01 7.15 3.48
CA LEU A 38 -13.55 7.32 3.42
C LEU A 38 -13.15 8.77 3.15
N ILE A 39 -13.85 9.44 2.24
CA ILE A 39 -13.59 10.85 1.90
C ILE A 39 -13.76 11.73 3.14
N LYS A 40 -14.84 11.54 3.90
CA LYS A 40 -15.11 12.31 5.13
C LYS A 40 -14.01 12.08 6.16
N GLU A 41 -13.59 10.83 6.36
CA GLU A 41 -12.55 10.52 7.35
C GLU A 41 -11.18 11.08 6.93
N ILE A 42 -10.80 10.98 5.66
CA ILE A 42 -9.55 11.56 5.14
C ILE A 42 -9.54 13.08 5.32
N GLN A 43 -10.67 13.75 5.03
CA GLN A 43 -10.81 15.20 5.23
C GLN A 43 -10.69 15.58 6.71
N LYS A 44 -11.34 14.83 7.61
CA LYS A 44 -11.25 15.02 9.07
C LYS A 44 -9.83 14.89 9.59
N SER A 45 -9.03 13.98 9.02
CA SER A 45 -7.63 13.76 9.40
C SER A 45 -6.64 14.80 8.85
N GLY A 46 -7.13 15.85 8.16
CA GLY A 46 -6.29 16.95 7.66
C GLY A 46 -5.56 16.63 6.36
N ASN A 47 -6.08 15.72 5.53
CA ASN A 47 -5.47 15.30 4.25
C ASN A 47 -4.03 14.82 4.40
N ASN A 48 -3.78 13.92 5.35
CA ASN A 48 -2.47 13.28 5.47
C ASN A 48 -2.16 12.51 4.17
N ASN A 49 -1.08 12.89 3.48
CA ASN A 49 -0.67 12.23 2.23
C ASN A 49 -0.10 10.83 2.46
N ASP A 50 0.09 10.42 3.71
CA ASP A 50 0.77 9.18 4.07
C ASP A 50 -0.19 8.05 4.51
N ILE A 51 -1.41 8.07 3.97
CA ILE A 51 -2.44 7.06 4.20
C ILE A 51 -2.22 5.80 3.36
N TYR A 52 -2.71 4.68 3.88
CA TYR A 52 -2.82 3.42 3.16
C TYR A 52 -4.02 2.64 3.68
N MET A 53 -4.47 1.68 2.88
CA MET A 53 -5.62 0.85 3.19
C MET A 53 -5.22 -0.60 3.39
N VAL A 54 -5.96 -1.28 4.26
CA VAL A 54 -5.88 -2.73 4.45
C VAL A 54 -7.26 -3.30 4.23
N LEU A 55 -7.40 -4.19 3.25
CA LEU A 55 -8.66 -4.90 3.03
C LEU A 55 -8.58 -6.26 3.70
N ASP A 56 -9.55 -6.54 4.55
CA ASP A 56 -9.79 -7.82 5.17
C ASP A 56 -11.15 -8.38 4.74
N LYS A 57 -11.29 -9.70 4.85
CA LYS A 57 -12.52 -10.43 4.59
C LYS A 57 -12.90 -11.19 5.85
N GLU A 58 -13.89 -10.66 6.57
CA GLU A 58 -14.37 -11.25 7.82
C GLU A 58 -15.12 -12.56 7.58
N ASN A 59 -15.99 -12.57 6.56
CA ASN A 59 -16.77 -13.75 6.18
C ASN A 59 -17.08 -13.72 4.67
N THR A 60 -17.95 -14.62 4.20
CA THR A 60 -18.25 -14.81 2.77
C THR A 60 -18.66 -13.52 2.05
N ASP A 61 -19.42 -12.66 2.73
CA ASP A 61 -20.04 -11.45 2.16
C ASP A 61 -19.68 -10.15 2.91
N THR A 62 -18.91 -10.23 3.99
CA THR A 62 -18.49 -9.05 4.77
C THR A 62 -17.00 -8.78 4.62
N TYR A 63 -16.70 -7.54 4.27
CA TYR A 63 -15.36 -7.00 4.11
C TYR A 63 -15.13 -5.91 5.16
N ILE A 64 -13.88 -5.79 5.61
CA ILE A 64 -13.45 -4.72 6.51
C ILE A 64 -12.34 -3.95 5.82
N LEU A 65 -12.51 -2.64 5.68
CA LEU A 65 -11.47 -1.77 5.14
C LEU A 65 -10.93 -0.88 6.24
N TYR A 66 -9.66 -1.06 6.59
CA TYR A 66 -8.96 -0.23 7.54
C TYR A 66 -8.27 0.93 6.83
N LEU A 67 -8.45 2.15 7.34
CA LEU A 67 -7.73 3.34 6.90
C LEU A 67 -6.64 3.65 7.92
N SER A 68 -5.38 3.41 7.54
CA SER A 68 -4.23 3.60 8.41
C SER A 68 -3.41 4.82 7.97
N ASN A 69 -2.81 5.48 8.96
CA ASN A 69 -1.83 6.56 8.76
C ASN A 69 -0.52 6.21 9.48
N ASN A 70 0.56 6.90 9.09
CA ASN A 70 1.92 6.44 9.36
C ASN A 70 2.49 6.88 10.73
N ASN A 71 1.71 6.82 11.80
CA ASN A 71 2.20 7.08 13.16
C ASN A 71 3.08 5.93 13.73
N SER A 72 3.57 5.02 12.89
CA SER A 72 4.24 3.75 13.22
C SER A 72 5.45 3.53 12.29
N PRO A 73 6.46 2.71 12.63
CA PRO A 73 7.57 2.40 11.74
C PRO A 73 7.14 1.97 10.33
N LYS A 74 8.01 2.21 9.35
CA LYS A 74 7.84 1.88 7.93
C LYS A 74 7.01 0.61 7.72
N ASN A 75 5.85 0.75 7.08
CA ASN A 75 5.01 -0.38 6.73
C ASN A 75 5.53 -1.03 5.43
N PHE A 76 6.12 -2.22 5.54
CA PHE A 76 6.68 -2.96 4.41
C PHE A 76 5.63 -3.20 3.31
N TRP A 77 4.41 -3.59 3.69
CA TRP A 77 3.34 -3.91 2.76
C TRP A 77 2.91 -2.70 1.94
N LYS A 78 2.82 -1.54 2.57
CA LYS A 78 2.57 -0.28 1.86
C LYS A 78 3.66 0.05 0.84
N GLU A 79 4.93 -0.15 1.19
CA GLU A 79 6.06 0.18 0.31
C GLU A 79 6.20 -0.79 -0.88
N HIS A 80 5.69 -2.02 -0.74
CA HIS A 80 5.89 -3.10 -1.70
C HIS A 80 4.61 -3.64 -2.34
N THR A 81 3.44 -3.12 -1.97
CA THR A 81 2.20 -3.50 -2.64
C THR A 81 2.14 -2.94 -4.05
N ASN A 82 1.66 -3.77 -4.97
CA ASN A 82 1.30 -3.36 -6.33
C ASN A 82 -0.21 -3.07 -6.48
N ARG A 83 -0.94 -2.97 -5.37
CA ARG A 83 -2.38 -2.71 -5.35
C ARG A 83 -2.67 -1.30 -4.83
N ALA A 84 -3.70 -0.67 -5.37
CA ALA A 84 -4.22 0.59 -4.85
C ALA A 84 -5.73 0.68 -4.98
N VAL A 85 -6.34 1.51 -4.13
CA VAL A 85 -7.70 1.99 -4.31
C VAL A 85 -7.67 3.31 -5.05
N PHE A 86 -8.52 3.45 -6.07
CA PHE A 86 -8.77 4.74 -6.72
C PHE A 86 -9.82 5.53 -5.92
N LEU A 87 -9.41 6.66 -5.34
CA LEU A 87 -10.26 7.53 -4.54
C LEU A 87 -9.88 8.99 -4.78
N GLN A 88 -10.85 9.86 -5.12
CA GLN A 88 -10.63 11.29 -5.38
C GLN A 88 -9.46 11.58 -6.33
N GLU A 89 -9.43 10.92 -7.48
CA GLU A 89 -8.37 11.09 -8.50
C GLU A 89 -6.95 10.71 -8.02
N LYS A 90 -6.85 10.04 -6.86
CA LYS A 90 -5.60 9.56 -6.28
C LYS A 90 -5.62 8.03 -6.18
N LEU A 91 -4.44 7.44 -6.28
CA LEU A 91 -4.20 6.04 -5.97
C LEU A 91 -3.67 5.95 -4.54
N ILE A 92 -4.44 5.32 -3.66
CA ILE A 92 -4.06 5.08 -2.27
C ILE A 92 -3.56 3.63 -2.15
N PRO A 93 -2.35 3.39 -1.63
CA PRO A 93 -1.82 2.04 -1.49
C PRO A 93 -2.75 1.13 -0.72
N LEU A 94 -2.91 -0.10 -1.20
CA LEU A 94 -3.77 -1.12 -0.61
C LEU A 94 -2.96 -2.41 -0.44
N TYR A 95 -3.11 -3.13 0.66
CA TYR A 95 -2.72 -4.54 0.73
C TYR A 95 -3.79 -5.36 1.44
N PHE A 96 -3.70 -6.68 1.35
CA PHE A 96 -4.66 -7.55 1.99
C PHE A 96 -4.18 -7.95 3.38
N TYR A 97 -5.09 -8.02 4.34
CA TYR A 97 -4.77 -8.50 5.69
C TYR A 97 -4.13 -9.90 5.66
N SER A 98 -4.55 -10.73 4.71
CA SER A 98 -3.97 -12.05 4.45
C SER A 98 -2.47 -12.02 4.09
N ASP A 99 -1.97 -10.92 3.51
CA ASP A 99 -0.54 -10.77 3.19
C ASP A 99 0.31 -10.87 4.48
N GLU A 100 -0.17 -10.31 5.60
CA GLU A 100 0.48 -10.40 6.91
C GLU A 100 0.47 -11.81 7.52
N TYR A 101 -0.56 -12.59 7.20
CA TYR A 101 -0.71 -13.95 7.72
C TYR A 101 0.14 -14.95 6.97
N PHE A 102 0.11 -14.89 5.64
CA PHE A 102 0.69 -15.93 4.78
C PHE A 102 2.08 -15.59 4.25
N SER A 103 2.55 -14.35 4.44
CA SER A 103 3.86 -13.94 3.97
C SER A 103 4.69 -13.22 5.04
N PHE A 104 5.92 -12.86 4.67
CA PHE A 104 6.88 -12.19 5.54
C PHE A 104 7.11 -10.77 5.04
N ALA A 105 7.28 -9.84 5.98
CA ALA A 105 7.58 -8.44 5.68
C ALA A 105 9.06 -8.26 5.22
N GLU A 106 9.47 -9.07 4.25
CA GLU A 106 10.81 -9.15 3.70
C GLU A 106 10.71 -9.43 2.19
N LYS A 107 11.67 -8.91 1.40
CA LYS A 107 11.72 -9.20 -0.02
C LYS A 107 12.07 -10.66 -0.28
N GLY A 108 11.47 -11.25 -1.31
CA GLY A 108 11.76 -12.63 -1.70
C GLY A 108 13.24 -12.90 -1.93
N GLU A 109 13.97 -11.96 -2.55
CA GLU A 109 15.42 -12.07 -2.77
C GLU A 109 16.22 -12.24 -1.46
N ASP A 110 15.77 -11.61 -0.37
CA ASP A 110 16.45 -11.66 0.92
C ASP A 110 16.06 -12.90 1.71
N ILE A 111 14.81 -13.34 1.57
CA ILE A 111 14.35 -14.63 2.11
C ILE A 111 15.15 -15.77 1.48
N LEU A 112 15.29 -15.78 0.15
CA LEU A 112 16.02 -16.83 -0.56
C LEU A 112 17.49 -16.94 -0.13
N LYS A 113 18.15 -15.81 0.18
CA LYS A 113 19.52 -15.80 0.71
C LYS A 113 19.65 -16.37 2.12
N LYS A 114 18.56 -16.37 2.90
CA LYS A 114 18.53 -16.88 4.28
C LYS A 114 18.18 -18.36 4.36
N LEU A 115 17.51 -18.91 3.34
CA LEU A 115 17.18 -20.33 3.28
C LEU A 115 18.46 -21.19 3.40
N GLY A 116 18.45 -22.15 4.32
CA GLY A 116 19.61 -23.02 4.58
C GLY A 116 20.72 -22.38 5.44
N THR A 117 20.52 -21.17 5.96
CA THR A 117 21.43 -20.53 6.92
C THR A 117 20.82 -20.49 8.32
N GLU A 118 21.63 -20.22 9.35
CA GLU A 118 21.14 -19.99 10.72
C GLU A 118 20.34 -18.68 10.87
N LYS A 119 20.33 -17.82 9.84
CA LYS A 119 19.57 -16.56 9.88
C LYS A 119 18.08 -16.84 9.70
N GLY A 120 17.32 -16.65 10.78
CA GLY A 120 15.86 -16.76 10.75
C GLY A 120 15.18 -15.70 9.87
N ILE A 121 13.97 -16.03 9.39
CA ILE A 121 13.06 -15.10 8.69
C ILE A 121 12.15 -14.46 9.74
N LYS A 122 12.01 -13.14 9.73
CA LYS A 122 11.24 -12.41 10.74
C LYS A 122 9.79 -12.27 10.30
N LYS A 123 8.86 -12.60 11.21
CA LYS A 123 7.45 -12.27 11.05
C LYS A 123 7.14 -10.98 11.79
N VAL A 124 6.42 -10.07 11.14
CA VAL A 124 5.96 -8.81 11.72
C VAL A 124 4.45 -8.88 11.82
N THR A 125 3.92 -8.58 13.01
CA THR A 125 2.48 -8.50 13.25
C THR A 125 2.11 -7.04 13.50
N TYR A 126 1.09 -6.56 12.79
CA TYR A 126 0.58 -5.19 12.97
C TYR A 126 -0.70 -5.22 13.81
N LEU A 127 -0.63 -4.62 15.01
CA LEU A 127 -1.81 -4.36 15.83
C LEU A 127 -2.56 -3.15 15.26
N ARG A 128 -3.88 -3.30 15.08
CA ARG A 128 -4.75 -2.26 14.49
C ARG A 128 -5.78 -1.74 15.49
N GLU A 129 -5.45 -1.75 16.77
CA GLU A 129 -6.29 -1.18 17.81
C GLU A 129 -6.40 0.34 17.59
N ASN A 130 -7.62 0.85 17.55
CA ASN A 130 -7.94 2.28 17.30
C ASN A 130 -7.67 2.81 15.88
N VAL A 131 -7.62 1.93 14.87
CA VAL A 131 -7.58 2.33 13.46
C VAL A 131 -9.00 2.47 12.93
N PHE A 132 -9.28 3.57 12.23
CA PHE A 132 -10.56 3.75 11.56
C PHE A 132 -10.81 2.61 10.58
N ASN A 133 -12.02 2.04 10.61
CA ASN A 133 -12.40 0.94 9.73
C ASN A 133 -13.87 1.04 9.33
N ILE A 134 -14.19 0.45 8.18
CA ILE A 134 -15.55 0.38 7.66
C ILE A 134 -15.86 -1.09 7.38
N LYS A 135 -16.95 -1.61 7.94
CA LYS A 135 -17.48 -2.92 7.57
C LYS A 135 -18.56 -2.78 6.51
N PHE A 136 -18.43 -3.52 5.40
CA PHE A 136 -19.36 -3.40 4.28
C PHE A 136 -19.52 -4.73 3.54
N LYS A 137 -20.65 -4.89 2.85
CA LYS A 137 -20.89 -5.99 1.91
C LYS A 137 -20.41 -5.64 0.50
N LEU A 138 -20.31 -6.65 -0.37
CA LEU A 138 -19.86 -6.44 -1.75
C LEU A 138 -20.70 -5.41 -2.53
N ASN A 139 -22.00 -5.32 -2.21
CA ASN A 139 -22.93 -4.34 -2.80
C ASN A 139 -22.79 -2.91 -2.23
N GLY A 140 -21.94 -2.70 -1.22
CA GLY A 140 -21.76 -1.42 -0.54
C GLY A 140 -22.66 -1.17 0.67
N GLU A 141 -23.49 -2.13 1.08
CA GLU A 141 -24.24 -2.03 2.34
C GLU A 141 -23.26 -1.97 3.53
N ILE A 142 -23.39 -0.95 4.37
CA ILE A 142 -22.57 -0.78 5.58
C ILE A 142 -23.16 -1.67 6.68
N VAL A 143 -22.31 -2.51 7.29
CA VAL A 143 -22.74 -3.52 8.27
C VAL A 143 -22.60 -3.00 9.70
N ASP A 144 -21.56 -2.23 9.99
CA ASP A 144 -21.33 -1.53 11.27
C ASP A 144 -20.39 -0.32 11.03
N GLU A 145 -20.65 0.80 11.72
CA GLU A 145 -19.77 1.98 11.84
C GLU A 145 -19.04 2.01 13.19
#